data_AF-A0A2H3CQZ1-F1
#
_entry.id   AF-A0A2H3CQZ1-F1
#
_cell.length_a   1.000
_cell.length_b   1.000
_cell.length_c   1.000
_cell.angle_alpha   90.00
_cell.angle_beta   90.00
_cell.angle_gamma   90.00
#
_symmetry.space_group_name_H-M   'P 1'
#
loop_
_entity.id
_entity.type
_entity.pdbx_description
1 polymer ?
#
loop_
_entity_poly.entity_id
_entity_poly.type
_entity_poly.pdbx_seq_one_letter_code
_entity_poly.pdbx_strand_id
1 'polypeptide(L)'
;QIVRYGILKSYYTSFADWMPTTDILWCSPSFNHCPRYNFVLAQTKARPLFVQLVMIFKCNVHQDLGLYRVKTRPNGPPCLISIYSVLRGALLIEDMAAPKEYLVVDMVDSDMFLRMQSLSYVGKPAS
;
A
#
# COMPACT_ATOMS: atom_id res chain seq x y z
N GLN A 1 -9.95 5.56 21.80
CA GLN A 1 -8.49 5.81 21.90
C GLN A 1 -7.80 5.43 20.59
N ILE A 2 -6.85 6.24 20.12
CA ILE A 2 -6.04 5.97 18.91
C ILE A 2 -4.60 5.67 19.34
N VAL A 3 -4.05 4.54 18.89
CA VAL A 3 -2.65 4.15 19.09
C VAL A 3 -1.96 4.07 17.73
N ARG A 4 -0.82 4.76 17.56
CA ARG A 4 -0.07 4.80 16.29
C ARG A 4 1.05 3.77 16.28
N TYR A 5 1.37 3.26 15.09
CA TYR A 5 2.44 2.30 14.84
C TYR A 5 3.35 2.80 13.72
N GLY A 6 4.66 2.61 13.86
CA GLY A 6 5.65 2.96 12.83
C GLY A 6 5.97 1.81 11.87
N ILE A 7 5.53 0.59 12.19
CA ILE A 7 5.81 -0.64 11.44
C ILE A 7 4.55 -1.51 11.41
N LEU A 8 4.26 -2.13 10.28
CA LEU A 8 3.26 -3.18 10.12
C LEU A 8 3.91 -4.41 9.50
N LYS A 9 3.73 -5.57 10.15
CA LYS A 9 4.06 -6.87 9.56
C LYS A 9 2.82 -7.40 8.85
N SER A 10 2.88 -7.55 7.54
CA SER A 10 1.79 -8.09 6.72
C SER A 10 2.14 -9.53 6.35
N TYR A 11 1.27 -10.46 6.71
CA TYR A 11 1.41 -11.88 6.39
C TYR A 11 0.49 -12.23 5.22
N TYR A 12 1.00 -12.93 4.22
CA TYR A 12 0.24 -13.30 3.03
C TYR A 12 0.73 -14.62 2.44
N THR A 13 -0.10 -15.26 1.62
CA THR A 13 0.31 -16.44 0.83
C THR A 13 0.88 -15.96 -0.50
N SER A 14 2.12 -16.36 -0.79
CA SER A 14 2.79 -16.10 -2.05
C SER A 14 2.13 -16.89 -3.19
N PHE A 15 1.95 -16.27 -4.34
CA PHE A 15 1.42 -16.85 -5.57
C PHE A 15 2.50 -17.63 -6.34
N ALA A 16 3.78 -17.35 -6.06
CA ALA A 16 4.88 -18.02 -6.74
C ALA A 16 5.06 -19.46 -6.26
N ASP A 17 4.89 -19.70 -4.96
CA ASP A 17 5.19 -20.98 -4.31
C ASP A 17 4.10 -21.45 -3.32
N TRP A 18 3.02 -20.69 -3.16
CA TRP A 18 1.91 -20.98 -2.24
C TRP A 18 2.32 -21.03 -0.76
N MET A 19 3.48 -20.48 -0.41
CA MET A 19 4.00 -20.48 0.95
C MET A 19 3.61 -19.21 1.72
N PRO A 20 3.40 -19.30 3.05
CA PRO A 20 3.23 -18.14 3.90
C PRO A 20 4.50 -17.27 3.90
N THR A 21 4.34 -16.00 3.54
CA THR A 21 5.41 -15.00 3.45
C THR A 21 5.04 -13.77 4.29
N THR A 22 6.02 -12.91 4.59
CA THR A 22 5.81 -11.69 5.39
C THR A 22 6.49 -10.48 4.77
N ASP A 23 5.75 -9.37 4.66
CA ASP A 23 6.29 -8.05 4.37
C ASP A 23 6.42 -7.21 5.64
N ILE A 24 7.53 -6.48 5.77
CA ILE A 24 7.75 -5.51 6.85
C ILE A 24 7.57 -4.11 6.26
N LEU A 25 6.44 -3.49 6.59
CA LEU A 25 6.01 -2.21 6.04
C LEU A 25 6.31 -1.07 7.02
N TRP A 26 7.07 -0.10 6.55
CA TRP A 26 7.52 1.06 7.32
C TRP A 26 6.65 2.28 7.06
N CYS A 27 6.35 2.97 8.16
CA CYS A 27 5.62 4.22 8.18
C CYS A 27 6.25 5.12 9.26
N SER A 28 7.51 5.51 9.04
CA SER A 28 8.29 6.28 10.01
C SER A 28 8.57 7.68 9.47
N PRO A 29 8.06 8.75 10.11
CA PRO A 29 8.34 10.12 9.69
C PRO A 29 9.79 10.56 9.94
N SER A 30 10.59 9.79 10.69
CA SER A 30 11.98 10.13 11.05
C SER A 30 12.88 8.90 11.08
N PHE A 31 12.97 8.18 9.95
CA PHE A 31 13.93 7.09 9.79
C PHE A 31 15.29 7.65 9.33
N ASN A 32 16.28 7.68 10.22
CA ASN A 32 17.60 8.29 9.93
C ASN A 32 17.50 9.74 9.41
N HIS A 33 16.65 10.56 10.05
CA HIS A 33 16.36 11.95 9.66
C HIS A 33 15.63 12.14 8.32
N CYS A 34 15.22 11.05 7.66
CA CYS A 34 14.41 11.08 6.46
C CYS A 34 13.09 10.31 6.66
N PRO A 35 11.96 10.84 6.17
CA PRO A 35 10.71 10.10 6.20
C PRO A 35 10.83 8.84 5.32
N ARG A 36 10.35 7.69 5.83
CA ARG A 36 10.27 6.44 5.09
C ARG A 36 8.85 5.89 5.15
N TYR A 37 8.20 5.89 4.00
CA TYR A 37 6.83 5.39 3.81
C TYR A 37 6.85 4.31 2.73
N ASN A 38 6.43 3.10 3.07
CA ASN A 38 6.32 2.02 2.10
C ASN A 38 4.99 2.08 1.33
N PHE A 39 5.02 1.56 0.12
CA PHE A 39 3.82 1.36 -0.68
C PHE A 39 3.27 -0.04 -0.45
N VAL A 40 1.97 -0.18 -0.64
CA VAL A 40 1.26 -1.46 -0.58
C VAL A 40 0.35 -1.59 -1.77
N LEU A 41 0.10 -2.83 -2.18
CA LEU A 41 -1.00 -3.18 -3.06
C LEU A 41 -2.22 -3.46 -2.18
N ALA A 42 -3.25 -2.62 -2.25
CA ALA A 42 -4.45 -2.73 -1.45
C ALA A 42 -5.67 -3.11 -2.31
N GLN A 43 -6.42 -4.12 -1.87
CA GLN A 43 -7.69 -4.50 -2.46
C GLN A 43 -8.75 -3.44 -2.21
N THR A 44 -9.42 -2.99 -3.27
CA THR A 44 -10.62 -2.14 -3.16
C THR A 44 -11.83 -2.85 -3.74
N LYS A 45 -13.02 -2.24 -3.60
CA LYS A 45 -14.26 -2.75 -4.22
C LYS A 45 -14.18 -2.82 -5.75
N ALA A 46 -13.41 -1.92 -6.38
CA ALA A 46 -13.31 -1.86 -7.83
C ALA A 46 -12.16 -2.73 -8.34
N ARG A 47 -10.94 -2.43 -7.88
CA ARG A 47 -9.71 -3.17 -8.24
C ARG A 47 -8.60 -2.92 -7.22
N PRO A 48 -7.54 -3.75 -7.18
CA PRO A 48 -6.36 -3.43 -6.40
C PRO A 48 -5.73 -2.10 -6.83
N LEU A 49 -5.22 -1.33 -5.87
CA LEU A 49 -4.52 -0.07 -6.09
C LEU A 49 -3.23 -0.04 -5.30
N PHE A 50 -2.19 0.57 -5.88
CA PHE A 50 -1.00 0.94 -5.14
C PHE A 50 -1.25 2.19 -4.31
N VAL A 51 -0.92 2.13 -3.02
CA VAL A 51 -1.09 3.26 -2.08
C VAL A 51 0.11 3.39 -1.17
N GLN A 52 0.47 4.61 -0.79
CA GLN A 52 1.53 4.88 0.17
C GLN A 52 1.00 4.85 1.60
N LEU A 53 1.64 4.09 2.49
CA LEU A 53 1.30 4.07 3.90
C LEU A 53 1.94 5.25 4.63
N VAL A 54 1.13 6.26 4.95
CA VAL A 54 1.58 7.49 5.64
C VAL A 54 1.34 7.50 7.15
N MET A 55 0.39 6.69 7.63
CA MET A 55 0.14 6.46 9.06
C MET A 55 -0.53 5.10 9.29
N ILE A 56 -0.10 4.40 10.33
CA ILE A 56 -0.74 3.15 10.80
C ILE A 56 -1.22 3.38 12.22
N PHE A 57 -2.49 3.04 12.49
CA PHE A 57 -3.05 3.20 13.82
C PHE A 57 -4.15 2.18 14.12
N LYS A 58 -4.30 1.85 15.41
CA LYS A 58 -5.44 1.11 15.95
C LYS A 58 -6.36 2.11 16.63
N CYS A 59 -7.63 2.09 16.24
CA CYS A 59 -8.69 2.83 16.93
C CYS A 59 -9.64 1.81 17.56
N ASN A 60 -9.84 1.88 18.88
CA ASN A 60 -10.84 1.06 19.55
C ASN A 60 -12.18 1.83 19.49
N VAL A 61 -13.10 1.34 18.66
CA VAL A 61 -14.42 1.97 18.46
C VAL A 61 -15.41 1.22 19.35
N HIS A 62 -15.82 1.83 20.47
CA HIS A 62 -17.00 1.36 21.20
C HIS A 62 -18.21 1.49 20.27
N GLN A 63 -19.07 0.46 20.28
CA GLN A 63 -20.23 0.23 19.40
C GLN A 63 -20.88 1.52 18.85
N ASP A 64 -20.86 1.61 17.52
CA ASP A 64 -21.63 2.46 16.59
C ASP A 64 -20.69 2.99 15.51
N LEU A 65 -20.44 2.17 14.48
CA LEU A 65 -19.68 2.61 13.30
C LEU A 65 -20.57 3.52 12.43
N GLY A 66 -20.88 4.71 12.96
CA GLY A 66 -21.22 5.91 12.21
C GLY A 66 -20.02 6.43 11.42
N LEU A 67 -19.53 5.62 10.48
CA LEU A 67 -18.44 6.00 9.59
C LEU A 67 -18.96 7.02 8.58
N TYR A 68 -18.58 8.28 8.73
CA TYR A 68 -18.89 9.34 7.78
C TYR A 68 -17.91 9.34 6.59
N ARG A 69 -18.51 9.49 5.41
CA ARG A 69 -17.92 9.47 4.08
C ARG A 69 -16.94 10.63 3.88
N VAL A 70 -15.69 10.35 3.52
CA VAL A 70 -14.71 11.37 3.11
C VAL A 70 -14.23 11.07 1.69
N LYS A 71 -14.21 12.10 0.83
CA LYS A 71 -13.81 12.05 -0.59
C LYS A 71 -12.36 12.53 -0.73
N THR A 72 -11.56 11.88 -1.58
CA THR A 72 -10.25 12.39 -2.00
C THR A 72 -10.25 12.90 -3.45
N ARG A 73 -9.59 14.05 -3.63
CA ARG A 73 -9.20 14.69 -4.89
C ARG A 73 -7.69 14.43 -5.11
N PRO A 74 -7.11 14.76 -6.29
CA PRO A 74 -5.69 14.53 -6.56
C PRO A 74 -4.71 15.26 -5.61
N ASN A 75 -5.20 16.21 -4.81
CA ASN A 75 -4.53 16.90 -3.68
C ASN A 75 -5.29 16.69 -2.35
N GLY A 76 -5.88 15.51 -2.14
CA GLY A 76 -6.81 15.20 -1.06
C GLY A 76 -6.16 14.58 0.19
N PRO A 77 -6.83 14.64 1.35
CA PRO A 77 -6.30 14.08 2.60
C PRO A 77 -6.16 12.56 2.52
N PRO A 78 -5.28 11.94 3.32
CA PRO A 78 -5.07 10.49 3.32
C PRO A 78 -6.39 9.72 3.50
N CYS A 79 -6.56 8.64 2.72
CA CYS A 79 -7.71 7.76 2.82
C CYS A 79 -7.46 6.65 3.84
N LEU A 80 -8.47 6.32 4.64
CA LEU A 80 -8.40 5.19 5.56
C LEU A 80 -8.69 3.89 4.81
N ILE A 81 -7.74 2.96 4.88
CA ILE A 81 -7.93 1.60 4.42
C ILE A 81 -7.92 0.66 5.63
N SER A 82 -8.72 -0.40 5.55
CA SER A 82 -8.63 -1.49 6.51
C SER A 82 -7.29 -2.22 6.33
N ILE A 83 -6.63 -2.61 7.40
CA ILE A 83 -5.40 -3.43 7.30
C ILE A 83 -5.63 -4.74 6.54
N TYR A 84 -6.85 -5.27 6.60
CA TYR A 84 -7.25 -6.50 5.89
C TYR A 84 -7.41 -6.29 4.38
N SER A 85 -7.40 -5.04 3.91
CA SER A 85 -7.35 -4.74 2.48
C SER A 85 -5.94 -4.75 1.92
N VAL A 86 -4.90 -4.74 2.76
CA VAL A 86 -3.50 -4.83 2.30
C VAL A 86 -3.29 -6.26 1.80
N LEU A 87 -3.10 -6.40 0.49
CA LEU A 87 -2.73 -7.67 -0.10
C LEU A 87 -1.28 -8.00 0.22
N ARG A 88 -0.39 -7.00 0.06
CA ARG A 88 1.03 -7.06 0.42
C ARG A 88 1.75 -5.72 0.19
N GLY A 89 3.03 -5.64 0.55
CA GLY A 89 3.94 -4.55 0.23
C GLY A 89 4.27 -4.43 -1.26
N ALA A 90 4.65 -3.24 -1.70
CA ALA A 90 5.06 -2.96 -3.06
C ALA A 90 6.30 -2.06 -3.09
N LEU A 91 7.25 -2.40 -3.96
CA LEU A 91 8.39 -1.55 -4.27
C LEU A 91 8.05 -0.67 -5.47
N LEU A 92 7.91 0.63 -5.22
CA LEU A 92 7.72 1.64 -6.23
C LEU A 92 8.93 2.59 -6.27
N ILE A 93 9.30 3.01 -7.47
CA ILE A 93 10.34 4.02 -7.72
C ILE A 93 9.69 5.20 -8.43
N GLU A 94 9.97 6.42 -8.00
CA GLU A 94 9.48 7.62 -8.69
C GLU A 94 10.08 7.69 -10.10
N ASP A 95 9.24 8.00 -11.09
CA ASP A 95 9.70 8.19 -12.46
C ASP A 95 10.44 9.53 -12.56
N MET A 96 11.72 9.46 -12.91
CA MET A 96 12.57 10.63 -13.08
C MET A 96 12.09 11.55 -14.21
N ALA A 97 11.39 11.00 -15.21
CA ALA A 97 10.82 11.76 -16.32
C ALA A 97 9.44 12.35 -15.99
N ALA A 98 8.74 11.81 -14.99
CA ALA A 98 7.39 12.20 -14.61
C ALA A 98 7.25 12.29 -13.07
N PRO A 99 7.57 13.46 -12.48
CA PRO A 99 7.50 13.64 -11.03
C PRO A 99 6.13 13.27 -10.45
N LYS A 100 6.11 12.57 -9.31
CA LYS A 100 4.92 11.99 -8.67
C LYS A 100 4.23 10.86 -9.44
N GLU A 101 4.77 10.44 -10.57
CA GLU A 101 4.44 9.14 -11.17
C GLU A 101 5.44 8.10 -10.65
N TYR A 102 4.99 6.85 -10.58
CA TYR A 102 5.76 5.79 -9.95
C TYR A 102 5.75 4.54 -10.84
N LEU A 103 6.90 3.91 -10.95
CA LEU A 103 7.13 2.65 -11.63
C LEU A 103 7.11 1.51 -10.60
N VAL A 104 6.38 0.45 -10.91
CA VAL A 104 6.38 -0.78 -10.10
C VAL A 104 7.60 -1.60 -10.46
N VAL A 105 8.40 -1.99 -9.47
CA VAL A 105 9.55 -2.87 -9.67
C VAL A 105 9.10 -4.31 -9.45
N ASP A 106 8.73 -4.99 -10.54
CA ASP A 106 8.23 -6.37 -10.50
C ASP A 106 9.33 -7.43 -10.77
N MET A 107 10.40 -7.09 -11.49
CA MET A 107 11.45 -8.04 -11.89
C MET A 107 12.15 -8.75 -10.72
N VAL A 108 12.24 -8.11 -9.56
CA VAL A 108 12.94 -8.65 -8.38
C VAL A 108 11.99 -9.47 -7.49
N ASP A 109 10.69 -9.37 -7.72
CA ASP A 109 9.65 -9.91 -6.86
C ASP A 109 8.65 -10.72 -7.69
N SER A 110 8.90 -12.03 -7.77
CA SER A 110 8.09 -12.97 -8.56
C SER A 110 6.62 -12.96 -8.15
N ASP A 111 6.32 -12.76 -6.87
CA ASP A 111 4.95 -12.66 -6.39
C ASP A 111 4.29 -11.35 -6.85
N MET A 112 5.03 -10.24 -6.90
CA MET A 112 4.52 -8.97 -7.43
C MET A 112 4.28 -9.07 -8.94
N PHE A 113 5.20 -9.70 -9.67
CA PHE A 113 5.05 -9.99 -11.11
C PHE A 113 3.77 -10.78 -11.40
N LEU A 114 3.54 -11.90 -10.70
CA LEU A 114 2.33 -12.72 -10.88
C LEU A 114 1.05 -11.95 -10.55
N ARG A 115 1.07 -11.13 -9.49
CA ARG A 115 -0.08 -10.27 -9.15
C ARG A 115 -0.33 -9.22 -10.22
N MET A 116 0.71 -8.58 -10.74
CA MET A 116 0.58 -7.59 -11.80
C MET A 116 -0.03 -8.18 -13.07
N GLN A 117 0.31 -9.41 -13.45
CA GLN A 117 -0.31 -10.10 -14.58
C GLN A 117 -1.83 -10.28 -14.43
N SER A 118 -2.30 -10.43 -13.19
CA SER A 118 -3.74 -10.56 -12.90
C SER A 118 -4.48 -9.21 -12.88
N LEU A 119 -3.75 -8.09 -12.81
CA LEU A 119 -4.35 -6.76 -12.86
C LEU A 119 -4.68 -6.42 -14.32
N SER A 120 -5.90 -5.91 -14.55
CA SER A 120 -6.23 -5.24 -15.81
C SER A 120 -5.48 -3.91 -15.88
N TYR A 121 -4.20 -3.99 -16.26
CA TYR A 121 -3.31 -2.85 -16.31
C TYR A 121 -3.68 -1.95 -17.50
N VAL A 122 -3.95 -0.67 -17.20
CA VAL A 122 -4.20 0.40 -18.18
C VAL A 122 -3.12 1.48 -18.01
N GLY A 123 -1.88 1.07 -17.71
CA GLY A 123 -0.76 2.00 -17.76
C GLY A 123 -0.23 2.08 -19.18
N LYS A 124 0.10 3.29 -19.61
CA LYS A 124 0.91 3.46 -20.82
C LYS A 124 2.26 2.77 -20.59
N PRO A 125 2.80 2.05 -21.58
CA PRO A 125 4.20 1.65 -21.51
C PRO A 125 5.05 2.92 -21.34
N ALA A 126 6.04 2.86 -20.45
CA ALA A 126 7.06 3.90 -20.38
C ALA A 126 7.68 4.01 -21.78
N SER A 127 7.58 5.19 -22.39
CA SER A 127 8.14 5.52 -23.70
C SER A 127 9.65 5.60 -23.66
#